data_AF-T2IAM0-F1
#
_entry.id   AF-T2IAM0-F1
#
_cell.length_a   1.000
_cell.length_b   1.000
_cell.length_c   1.000
_cell.angle_alpha   90.00
_cell.angle_beta   90.00
_cell.angle_gamma   90.00
#
_symmetry.space_group_name_H-M   'P 1'
#
loop_
_entity.id
_entity.type
_entity.pdbx_description
1 polymer ?
#
loop_
_entity_poly.entity_id
_entity_poly.type
_entity_poly.pdbx_seq_one_letter_code
_entity_poly.pdbx_strand_id
1 'polypeptide(L)'
;MLDPSYFSKVSTFIEKEFHPLRFFSSFTASLIGATLSIIWAVSCSHLIFAGSLSPYISIGIALILISNIVTALFIASRTSLPGIIPSIQEPPVAILSVIASTIMAQSSIDNIETTFLTLIVIIIITGILSGIVFLPSFFSFRKFSSLCSLSCYWGIFSRDRLVISVGYYQKLCRN
;
A
#
# COMPACT_ATOMS: atom_id res chain seq x y z
N MET A 1 34.65 3.58 4.15
CA MET A 1 35.22 4.91 4.42
C MET A 1 34.53 5.89 3.48
N LEU A 2 33.54 6.64 3.95
CA LEU A 2 32.78 7.57 3.09
C LEU A 2 33.67 8.77 2.74
N ASP A 3 33.67 9.14 1.47
CA ASP A 3 34.48 10.23 0.92
C ASP A 3 33.95 11.60 1.44
N PRO A 4 34.83 12.50 1.95
CA PRO A 4 34.43 13.81 2.49
C PRO A 4 33.68 14.70 1.47
N SER A 5 33.83 14.43 0.17
CA SER A 5 33.07 15.09 -0.89
C SER A 5 31.56 14.79 -0.90
N TYR A 6 31.14 13.68 -0.28
CA TYR A 6 29.73 13.29 -0.22
C TYR A 6 28.94 14.15 0.76
N PHE A 7 29.54 14.49 1.91
CA PHE A 7 28.90 15.31 2.94
C PHE A 7 28.65 16.75 2.48
N SER A 8 29.52 17.34 1.67
CA SER A 8 29.32 18.72 1.16
C SER A 8 28.20 18.81 0.11
N LYS A 9 28.00 17.76 -0.71
CA LYS A 9 26.83 17.66 -1.58
C LYS A 9 25.55 17.56 -0.78
N VAL A 10 25.52 16.72 0.27
CA VAL A 10 24.32 16.56 1.10
C VAL A 10 23.98 17.86 1.83
N SER A 11 24.96 18.58 2.39
CA SER A 11 24.70 19.86 3.09
C SER A 11 24.16 20.94 2.16
N THR A 12 24.69 21.06 0.95
CA THR A 12 24.22 22.05 -0.04
C THR A 12 22.84 21.70 -0.61
N PHE A 13 22.49 20.41 -0.71
CA PHE A 13 21.11 19.98 -1.02
C PHE A 13 20.15 20.35 0.12
N ILE A 14 20.51 20.12 1.39
CA ILE A 14 19.68 20.46 2.54
C ILE A 14 19.44 21.97 2.62
N GLU A 15 20.48 22.80 2.44
CA GLU A 15 20.35 24.26 2.45
C GLU A 15 19.45 24.79 1.32
N LYS A 16 19.55 24.22 0.11
CA LYS A 16 18.67 24.59 -1.02
C LYS A 16 17.23 24.12 -0.84
N GLU A 17 17.01 23.00 -0.14
CA GLU A 17 15.68 22.48 0.14
C GLU A 17 15.00 23.24 1.31
N PHE A 18 15.78 23.79 2.24
CA PHE A 18 15.33 24.62 3.37
C PHE A 18 14.97 26.07 3.00
N HIS A 19 14.47 26.30 1.78
CA HIS A 19 13.75 27.55 1.50
C HIS A 19 12.35 27.46 2.15
N PRO A 20 11.96 28.40 3.03
CA PRO A 20 10.71 28.30 3.82
C PRO A 20 9.47 28.11 2.94
N LEU A 21 9.42 28.76 1.78
CA LEU A 21 8.34 28.61 0.79
C LEU A 21 8.22 27.17 0.24
N ARG A 22 9.34 26.48 0.05
CA ARG A 22 9.37 25.12 -0.50
C ARG A 22 8.99 24.09 0.55
N PHE A 23 9.41 24.31 1.81
CA PHE A 23 8.97 23.51 2.95
C PHE A 23 7.44 23.54 3.12
N PHE A 24 6.84 24.73 3.09
CA PHE A 24 5.37 24.86 3.17
C PHE A 24 4.67 24.16 2.01
N SER A 25 5.19 24.29 0.78
CA SER A 25 4.62 23.62 -0.39
C SER A 25 4.72 22.09 -0.32
N SER A 26 5.83 21.54 0.17
CA SER A 26 5.99 20.09 0.34
C SER A 26 5.13 19.56 1.49
N PHE A 27 5.00 20.34 2.57
CA PHE A 27 4.15 19.97 3.71
C PHE A 27 2.68 19.92 3.32
N THR A 28 2.17 20.92 2.59
CA THR A 28 0.77 20.92 2.12
C THR A 28 0.52 19.79 1.13
N ALA A 29 1.46 19.51 0.23
CA ALA A 29 1.36 18.36 -0.69
C ALA A 29 1.30 17.03 0.08
N SER A 30 2.15 16.83 1.09
CA SER A 30 2.11 15.64 1.95
C SER A 30 0.84 15.57 2.79
N LEU A 31 0.30 16.69 3.26
CA LEU A 31 -0.95 16.73 4.03
C LEU A 31 -2.15 16.29 3.18
N ILE A 32 -2.22 16.77 1.93
CA ILE A 32 -3.25 16.36 0.97
C ILE A 32 -3.09 14.87 0.65
N GLY A 33 -1.86 14.41 0.39
CA GLY A 33 -1.56 13.00 0.12
C GLY A 33 -1.91 12.08 1.29
N ALA A 34 -1.61 12.49 2.53
CA ALA A 34 -1.97 11.76 3.73
C ALA A 34 -3.49 11.66 3.90
N THR A 35 -4.21 12.76 3.66
CA THR A 35 -5.68 12.79 3.75
C THR A 35 -6.31 11.82 2.74
N LEU A 36 -5.85 11.85 1.49
CA LEU A 36 -6.27 10.91 0.44
C LEU A 36 -5.97 9.46 0.83
N SER A 37 -4.78 9.21 1.41
CA SER A 37 -4.38 7.88 1.85
C SER A 37 -5.24 7.34 2.99
N ILE A 38 -5.68 8.19 3.92
CA ILE A 38 -6.59 7.80 5.00
C ILE A 38 -7.96 7.39 4.43
N ILE A 39 -8.53 8.18 3.53
CA ILE A 39 -9.81 7.87 2.86
C ILE A 39 -9.69 6.52 2.13
N TRP A 40 -8.55 6.30 1.45
CA TRP A 40 -8.27 5.06 0.75
C TRP A 40 -8.14 3.86 1.69
N ALA A 41 -7.39 4.00 2.79
CA ALA A 41 -7.19 2.96 3.79
C ALA A 41 -8.52 2.51 4.42
N VAL A 42 -9.42 3.46 4.72
CA VAL A 42 -10.75 3.16 5.24
C VAL A 42 -11.57 2.38 4.22
N SER A 43 -11.55 2.82 2.96
CA SER A 43 -12.29 2.16 1.87
C SER A 43 -11.79 0.72 1.64
N CYS A 44 -10.47 0.53 1.57
CA CYS A 44 -9.86 -0.78 1.41
C CYS A 44 -10.13 -1.70 2.61
N SER A 45 -10.06 -1.17 3.84
CA SER A 45 -10.39 -1.94 5.06
C SER A 45 -11.83 -2.43 5.01
N HIS A 46 -12.77 -1.54 4.65
CA HIS A 46 -14.17 -1.90 4.53
C HIS A 46 -14.38 -2.99 3.48
N LEU A 47 -13.66 -2.93 2.36
CA LEU A 47 -13.77 -3.91 1.29
C LEU A 47 -13.31 -5.31 1.75
N ILE A 48 -12.23 -5.39 2.53
CA ILE A 48 -11.69 -6.65 3.07
C ILE A 48 -12.59 -7.21 4.18
N PHE A 49 -12.93 -6.39 5.18
CA PHE A 49 -13.61 -6.81 6.42
C PHE A 49 -15.14 -6.65 6.39
N ALA A 50 -15.75 -6.30 5.25
CA ALA A 50 -17.20 -6.24 5.11
C ALA A 50 -17.90 -7.58 5.39
N GLY A 51 -19.12 -7.49 5.92
CA GLY A 51 -19.98 -8.64 6.27
C GLY A 51 -19.85 -9.03 7.75
N SER A 52 -19.76 -10.33 8.03
CA SER A 52 -19.64 -10.89 9.38
C SER A 52 -18.37 -10.48 10.15
N LEU A 53 -17.38 -9.92 9.46
CA LEU A 53 -16.14 -9.37 10.06
C LEU A 53 -16.22 -7.87 10.36
N SER A 54 -17.40 -7.24 10.21
CA SER A 54 -17.66 -5.85 10.57
C SER A 54 -17.09 -5.40 11.94
N PRO A 55 -17.19 -6.19 13.04
CA PRO A 55 -16.61 -5.77 14.33
C PRO A 55 -15.09 -5.54 14.30
N TYR A 56 -14.36 -6.11 13.33
CA TYR A 56 -12.91 -5.97 13.21
C TYR A 56 -12.49 -4.84 12.24
N ILE A 57 -13.43 -4.09 11.65
CA ILE A 57 -13.11 -3.00 10.71
C ILE A 57 -12.16 -1.97 11.34
N SER A 58 -12.42 -1.56 12.59
CA SER A 58 -11.56 -0.58 13.28
C SER A 58 -10.13 -1.06 13.44
N ILE A 59 -9.94 -2.35 13.76
CA ILE A 59 -8.60 -2.95 13.86
C ILE A 59 -7.93 -3.02 12.48
N GLY A 60 -8.69 -3.34 11.43
CA GLY A 60 -8.21 -3.38 10.05
C GLY A 60 -7.73 -2.02 9.54
N ILE A 61 -8.48 -0.95 9.86
CA ILE A 61 -8.08 0.43 9.51
C ILE A 61 -6.76 0.79 10.19
N ALA A 62 -6.63 0.50 11.49
CA ALA A 62 -5.41 0.77 12.24
C ALA A 62 -4.21 0.00 11.65
N LEU A 63 -4.38 -1.27 11.33
CA LEU A 63 -3.33 -2.11 10.71
C LEU A 63 -2.85 -1.55 9.37
N ILE A 64 -3.77 -1.13 8.49
CA ILE A 64 -3.42 -0.56 7.18
C ILE A 64 -2.68 0.78 7.36
N LEU A 65 -3.14 1.65 8.26
CA LEU A 65 -2.49 2.95 8.52
C LEU A 65 -1.09 2.78 9.09
N ILE A 66 -0.93 1.90 10.09
CA ILE A 66 0.38 1.60 10.69
C ILE A 66 1.32 1.01 9.64
N SER A 67 0.84 0.06 8.83
CA SER A 67 1.61 -0.52 7.72
C SER A 67 2.07 0.54 6.72
N ASN A 68 1.20 1.51 6.39
CA ASN A 68 1.54 2.60 5.48
C ASN A 68 2.62 3.53 6.07
N ILE A 69 2.54 3.84 7.37
CA ILE A 69 3.57 4.64 8.07
C ILE A 69 4.92 3.89 8.07
N VAL A 70 4.91 2.60 8.42
CA VAL A 70 6.12 1.77 8.44
C VAL A 70 6.74 1.69 7.05
N THR A 71 5.92 1.50 6.01
CA THR A 71 6.36 1.42 4.62
C THR A 71 6.90 2.76 4.13
N ALA A 72 6.23 3.87 4.46
CA ALA A 72 6.70 5.22 4.14
C ALA A 72 8.04 5.53 4.81
N LEU A 73 8.21 5.16 6.08
CA LEU A 73 9.48 5.33 6.78
C LEU A 73 10.59 4.47 6.15
N PHE A 74 10.27 3.22 5.80
CA PHE A 74 11.21 2.32 5.15
C PHE A 74 11.65 2.87 3.77
N ILE A 75 10.71 3.30 2.94
CA ILE A 75 10.98 3.89 1.63
C ILE A 75 11.73 5.20 1.77
N ALA A 76 11.32 6.11 2.66
CA ALA A 76 12.01 7.38 2.89
C ALA A 76 13.48 7.18 3.30
N SER A 77 13.77 6.14 4.08
CA SER A 77 15.15 5.81 4.50
C SER A 77 16.00 5.10 3.43
N ARG A 78 15.36 4.39 2.48
CA ARG A 78 16.05 3.54 1.49
C ARG A 78 16.02 4.09 0.07
N THR A 79 15.12 5.02 -0.24
CA THR A 79 14.96 5.56 -1.58
C THR A 79 15.98 6.67 -1.84
N SER A 80 16.64 6.58 -2.99
CA SER A 80 17.46 7.65 -3.54
C SER A 80 16.72 8.52 -4.56
N LEU A 81 15.41 8.25 -4.79
CA LEU A 81 14.57 9.03 -5.68
C LEU A 81 13.72 10.05 -4.89
N PRO A 82 13.87 11.36 -5.12
CA PRO A 82 13.05 12.37 -4.48
C PRO A 82 11.61 12.32 -5.02
N GLY A 83 10.62 12.41 -4.13
CA GLY A 83 9.20 12.56 -4.48
C GLY A 83 8.39 11.27 -4.68
N ILE A 84 8.93 10.10 -4.35
CA ILE A 84 8.14 8.86 -4.35
C ILE A 84 7.25 8.79 -3.11
N ILE A 85 5.95 8.59 -3.32
CA ILE A 85 4.96 8.38 -2.26
C ILE A 85 4.48 6.92 -2.35
N PRO A 86 4.64 6.10 -1.30
CA PRO A 86 4.00 4.79 -1.26
C PRO A 86 2.50 4.94 -1.28
N SER A 87 1.86 4.12 -2.10
CA SER A 87 0.40 4.06 -2.18
C SER A 87 -0.08 2.63 -2.01
N ILE A 88 -1.25 2.50 -1.41
CA ILE A 88 -1.98 1.24 -1.31
C ILE A 88 -2.46 0.90 -2.72
N GLN A 89 -2.15 -0.31 -3.19
CA GLN A 89 -2.60 -0.76 -4.50
C GLN A 89 -3.98 -1.41 -4.40
N GLU A 90 -4.86 -1.08 -5.33
CA GLU A 90 -6.23 -1.60 -5.37
C GLU A 90 -6.35 -3.10 -5.71
N PRO A 91 -5.58 -3.67 -6.66
CA PRO A 91 -5.78 -5.06 -7.09
C PRO A 91 -5.56 -6.09 -5.98
N PRO A 92 -4.49 -5.99 -5.14
CA PRO A 92 -4.31 -6.89 -4.01
C PRO A 92 -5.48 -6.86 -3.03
N VAL A 93 -6.07 -5.67 -2.78
CA VAL A 93 -7.19 -5.50 -1.84
C VAL A 93 -8.44 -6.23 -2.33
N ALA A 94 -8.75 -6.13 -3.63
CA ALA A 94 -9.91 -6.81 -4.22
C ALA A 94 -9.75 -8.34 -4.15
N ILE A 95 -8.59 -8.86 -4.54
CA ILE A 95 -8.28 -10.30 -4.49
C ILE A 95 -8.39 -10.81 -3.05
N LEU A 96 -7.84 -10.07 -2.09
CA LEU A 96 -7.86 -10.45 -0.68
C LEU A 96 -9.30 -10.51 -0.12
N SER A 97 -10.18 -9.60 -0.56
CA SER A 97 -11.60 -9.63 -0.18
C SER A 97 -12.34 -10.85 -0.71
N VAL A 98 -12.04 -11.26 -1.95
CA VAL A 98 -12.58 -12.51 -2.52
C VAL A 98 -12.08 -13.70 -1.72
N ILE A 99 -10.78 -13.77 -1.42
CA ILE A 99 -10.20 -14.83 -0.58
C ILE A 99 -10.90 -14.88 0.79
N ALA A 100 -11.12 -13.73 1.42
CA ALA A 100 -11.85 -13.65 2.69
C ALA A 100 -13.27 -14.22 2.59
N SER A 101 -13.99 -13.92 1.51
CA SER A 101 -15.33 -14.48 1.28
C SER A 101 -15.30 -16.00 1.07
N THR A 102 -14.27 -16.53 0.42
CA THR A 102 -14.13 -17.98 0.19
C THR A 102 -13.76 -18.73 1.47
N ILE A 103 -12.93 -18.16 2.33
CA ILE A 103 -12.58 -18.75 3.63
C ILE A 103 -13.81 -18.79 4.52
N MET A 104 -14.59 -17.70 4.55
CA MET A 104 -15.86 -17.67 5.29
C MET A 104 -16.88 -18.70 4.77
N ALA A 105 -16.88 -19.00 3.47
CA ALA A 105 -17.78 -20.00 2.89
C ALA A 105 -17.34 -21.45 3.16
N GLN A 106 -16.04 -21.69 3.36
CA GLN A 106 -15.48 -23.02 3.64
C GLN A 106 -15.38 -23.33 5.14
N SER A 107 -15.25 -22.30 5.98
CA SER A 107 -15.28 -22.45 7.43
C SER A 107 -16.70 -22.73 7.90
N SER A 108 -17.04 -24.00 8.08
CA SER A 108 -18.26 -24.47 8.76
C SER A 108 -18.32 -24.14 10.26
N ILE A 109 -17.54 -23.18 10.74
CA ILE A 109 -17.17 -23.02 12.16
C ILE A 109 -17.59 -21.63 12.64
N ASP A 110 -18.46 -21.62 13.64
CA ASP A 110 -19.08 -20.48 14.35
C ASP A 110 -18.10 -19.43 14.94
N ASN A 111 -16.79 -19.53 14.73
CA ASN A 111 -15.78 -18.68 15.36
C ASN A 111 -15.19 -17.64 14.41
N ILE A 112 -15.84 -16.48 14.33
CA ILE A 112 -15.42 -15.30 13.55
C ILE A 112 -13.97 -14.88 13.86
N GLU A 113 -13.52 -15.07 15.11
CA GLU A 113 -12.15 -14.79 15.56
C GLU A 113 -11.08 -15.60 14.82
N THR A 114 -11.33 -16.91 14.61
CA THR A 114 -10.36 -17.78 13.93
C THR A 114 -10.19 -17.40 12.47
N THR A 115 -11.28 -17.04 11.79
CA THR A 115 -11.23 -16.59 10.40
C THR A 115 -10.46 -15.28 10.27
N PHE A 116 -10.67 -14.33 11.18
CA PHE A 116 -9.93 -13.07 11.21
C PHE A 116 -8.41 -13.30 11.36
N LEU A 117 -7.99 -14.18 12.27
CA LEU A 117 -6.59 -14.55 12.44
C LEU A 117 -6.01 -15.20 11.18
N THR A 118 -6.73 -16.11 10.53
CA THR A 118 -6.29 -16.73 9.27
C THR A 118 -6.05 -15.69 8.18
N LEU A 119 -6.92 -14.69 8.06
CA LEU A 119 -6.73 -13.60 7.08
C LEU A 119 -5.46 -12.81 7.34
N ILE A 120 -5.20 -12.43 8.59
CA ILE A 120 -3.96 -11.73 8.95
C ILE A 120 -2.74 -12.57 8.58
N VAL A 121 -2.75 -13.87 8.90
CA VAL A 121 -1.62 -14.77 8.60
C VAL A 121 -1.38 -14.84 7.09
N ILE A 122 -2.44 -14.94 6.27
CA ILE A 122 -2.31 -14.93 4.80
C ILE A 122 -1.71 -13.62 4.31
N ILE A 123 -2.15 -12.46 4.81
CA ILE A 123 -1.60 -11.15 4.45
C ILE A 123 -0.11 -11.08 4.80
N ILE A 124 0.28 -11.53 5.99
CA ILE A 124 1.68 -11.51 6.44
C ILE A 124 2.54 -12.43 5.57
N ILE A 125 2.11 -13.67 5.32
CA ILE A 125 2.86 -14.63 4.51
C ILE A 125 3.04 -14.12 3.08
N THR A 126 1.97 -13.64 2.46
CA THR A 126 2.02 -13.10 1.09
C THR A 126 2.87 -11.84 1.00
N GLY A 127 2.81 -10.96 1.99
CA GLY A 127 3.66 -9.77 2.09
C GLY A 127 5.15 -10.10 2.23
N ILE A 128 5.49 -11.04 3.13
CA ILE A 128 6.87 -11.51 3.31
C ILE A 128 7.38 -12.18 2.03
N LEU A 129 6.58 -13.06 1.43
CA LEU A 129 6.95 -13.77 0.21
C LEU A 129 7.18 -12.79 -0.95
N SER A 130 6.30 -11.80 -1.11
CA SER A 130 6.47 -10.72 -2.09
C SER A 130 7.76 -9.92 -1.83
N GLY A 131 8.00 -9.53 -0.57
CA GLY A 131 9.23 -8.83 -0.18
C GLY A 131 10.51 -9.61 -0.50
N ILE A 132 10.53 -10.92 -0.23
CA ILE A 132 11.66 -11.81 -0.53
C ILE A 132 11.90 -11.90 -2.04
N VAL A 133 10.83 -12.02 -2.85
CA VAL A 133 10.93 -12.09 -4.31
C VAL A 133 11.43 -10.77 -4.91
N PHE A 134 11.02 -9.62 -4.36
CA PHE A 134 11.40 -8.31 -4.86
C PHE A 134 12.76 -7.81 -4.34
N LEU A 135 13.25 -8.32 -3.21
CA LEU A 135 14.57 -8.02 -2.64
C LEU A 135 15.74 -8.14 -3.64
N PRO A 136 15.90 -9.24 -4.41
CA PRO A 136 16.96 -9.36 -5.40
C PRO A 136 16.75 -8.42 -6.61
N SER A 137 15.50 -8.16 -6.99
CA SER A 137 15.16 -7.25 -8.09
C SER A 137 15.53 -5.80 -7.76
N PHE A 138 15.41 -5.37 -6.50
CA PHE A 138 15.80 -4.03 -6.04
C PHE A 138 17.28 -3.70 -6.33
N PHE A 139 18.18 -4.69 -6.29
CA PHE A 139 19.60 -4.49 -6.58
C PHE A 139 19.89 -4.36 -8.09
N SER A 140 19.12 -5.04 -8.94
CA SER A 140 19.25 -4.97 -10.41
C SER A 140 18.47 -3.82 -11.07
N PHE A 141 17.49 -3.22 -10.38
CA PHE A 141 16.54 -2.26 -10.97
C PHE A 141 17.10 -0.87 -11.31
N ARG A 142 18.38 -0.60 -11.05
CA ARG A 142 19.05 0.62 -11.58
C ARG A 142 19.05 0.71 -13.12
N LYS A 143 18.75 -0.39 -13.83
CA LYS A 143 18.83 -0.50 -15.29
C LYS A 143 17.47 -0.64 -16.02
N PHE A 144 16.34 -0.71 -15.30
CA PHE A 144 15.05 -1.15 -15.87
C PHE A 144 14.03 -0.01 -16.13
N SER A 145 14.33 1.23 -15.73
CA SER A 145 13.38 2.34 -15.82
C SER A 145 13.09 2.84 -17.24
N SER A 146 13.71 2.28 -18.29
CA SER A 146 13.49 2.71 -19.68
C SER A 146 12.55 1.82 -20.51
N LEU A 147 11.98 0.74 -19.95
CA LEU A 147 11.32 -0.31 -20.74
C LEU A 147 9.79 -0.40 -20.58
N CYS A 148 9.17 0.35 -19.66
CA CYS A 148 7.72 0.28 -19.45
C CYS A 148 6.99 1.39 -20.23
N SER A 149 6.37 1.02 -21.35
CA SER A 149 5.56 1.91 -22.19
C SER A 149 4.21 2.24 -21.51
N LEU A 150 3.78 3.51 -21.53
CA LEU A 150 2.57 4.03 -20.85
C LEU A 150 1.27 3.25 -21.18
N SER A 151 1.20 2.57 -22.33
CA SER A 151 0.03 1.77 -22.73
C SER A 151 -0.26 0.57 -21.82
N CYS A 152 0.77 -0.09 -21.28
CA CYS A 152 0.55 -1.24 -20.39
C CYS A 152 0.01 -0.83 -19.02
N TYR A 153 0.46 0.32 -18.51
CA TYR A 153 -0.02 0.87 -17.23
C TYR A 153 -1.51 1.25 -17.31
N TRP A 154 -1.94 1.89 -18.40
CA TRP A 154 -3.34 2.28 -18.59
C TRP A 154 -4.29 1.09 -18.78
N GLY A 155 -3.82 0.02 -19.44
CA GLY A 155 -4.57 -1.21 -19.64
C GLY A 155 -4.80 -2.01 -18.35
N ILE A 156 -3.81 -2.05 -17.46
CA ILE A 156 -3.92 -2.69 -16.13
C ILE A 156 -4.87 -1.87 -15.23
N PHE A 157 -4.66 -0.56 -15.15
CA PHE A 157 -5.51 0.34 -14.34
C PHE A 157 -7.00 0.30 -14.74
N SER A 158 -7.31 0.20 -16.04
CA SER A 158 -8.70 0.10 -16.51
C SER A 158 -9.36 -1.24 -16.16
N ARG A 159 -8.60 -2.33 -16.08
CA ARG A 159 -9.14 -3.65 -15.71
C ARG A 159 -9.36 -3.78 -14.21
N ASP A 160 -8.46 -3.22 -13.41
CA ASP A 160 -8.53 -3.28 -11.94
C ASP A 160 -9.76 -2.55 -11.39
N ARG A 161 -10.10 -1.39 -11.97
CA ARG A 161 -11.31 -0.62 -11.62
C ARG A 161 -12.60 -1.42 -11.86
N LEU A 162 -12.60 -2.34 -12.82
CA LEU A 162 -13.75 -3.19 -13.18
C LEU A 162 -13.94 -4.32 -12.16
N VAL A 163 -12.85 -4.95 -11.70
CA VAL A 163 -12.87 -6.01 -10.68
C VAL A 163 -13.34 -5.49 -9.33
N ILE A 164 -12.93 -4.28 -8.94
CA ILE A 164 -13.34 -3.64 -7.69
C ILE A 164 -14.83 -3.30 -7.73
N SER A 165 -15.31 -2.75 -8.85
CA SER A 165 -16.73 -2.42 -9.01
C SER A 165 -17.57 -3.69 -8.86
N VAL A 166 -17.21 -4.77 -9.56
CA VAL A 166 -17.90 -6.08 -9.43
C VAL A 166 -17.81 -6.64 -8.02
N GLY A 167 -16.64 -6.60 -7.37
CA GLY A 167 -16.47 -7.06 -5.98
C GLY A 167 -17.29 -6.25 -4.97
N TYR A 168 -17.40 -4.94 -5.18
CA TYR A 168 -18.23 -4.05 -4.36
C TYR A 168 -19.73 -4.34 -4.55
N TYR A 169 -20.19 -4.50 -5.80
CA TYR A 169 -21.57 -4.89 -6.11
C TYR A 169 -21.94 -6.26 -5.55
N GLN A 170 -21.05 -7.25 -5.67
CA GLN A 170 -21.29 -8.60 -5.18
C GLN A 170 -21.39 -8.65 -3.64
N LYS A 171 -20.71 -7.74 -2.93
CA LYS A 171 -20.76 -7.63 -1.46
C LYS A 171 -21.96 -6.80 -0.98
N LEU A 172 -22.43 -5.82 -1.77
CA LEU A 172 -23.68 -5.09 -1.52
C LEU A 172 -24.94 -5.95 -1.70
N CYS A 173 -24.96 -6.86 -2.68
CA CYS A 173 -26.11 -7.74 -2.94
C CYS A 173 -26.19 -8.97 -2.01
N ARG A 174 -25.23 -9.17 -1.11
CA ARG A 174 -25.17 -10.32 -0.18
C ARG A 174 -25.49 -9.99 1.28
N ASN A 175 -25.76 -8.71 1.56
CA ASN A 175 -26.44 -8.24 2.77
C ASN A 175 -27.95 -8.13 2.51
#